data_AF-A0A1Z9CVS1-F1
#
_entry.id   AF-A0A1Z9CVS1-F1
#
_cell.length_a   1.000
_cell.length_b   1.000
_cell.length_c   1.000
_cell.angle_alpha   90.00
_cell.angle_beta   90.00
_cell.angle_gamma   90.00
#
_symmetry.space_group_name_H-M   'P 1'
#
loop_
_entity.id
_entity.type
_entity.pdbx_description
1 polymer ?
#
loop_
_entity_poly.entity_id
_entity_poly.type
_entity_poly.pdbx_seq_one_letter_code
_entity_poly.pdbx_strand_id
1 'polypeptide(L)'
;MKNKIKTKHNMSFNLSISFKGTEIKGVTINLKKFLYLNNKISAEIKNLCQYESYVNFAETLLNGMQIKGQIQTVFNYKRFISSLKKFQLKYESTWEGNFTYNDSIDHFIFKAPKFKKEVL
;
A
#
# COMPACT_ATOMS: atom_id res chain seq x y z
N MET A 1 30.26 -20.15 -18.10
CA MET A 1 29.65 -19.28 -17.07
C MET A 1 28.14 -19.25 -17.27
N LYS A 2 27.34 -19.74 -16.32
CA LYS A 2 25.88 -19.59 -16.38
C LYS A 2 25.54 -18.19 -15.85
N ASN A 3 25.08 -17.29 -16.71
CA ASN A 3 24.50 -16.03 -16.27
C ASN A 3 23.29 -16.35 -15.40
N LYS A 4 23.43 -16.16 -14.08
CA LYS A 4 22.30 -16.17 -13.14
C LYS A 4 21.47 -14.94 -13.50
N ILE A 5 20.40 -15.13 -14.27
CA ILE A 5 19.38 -14.10 -14.45
C ILE A 5 18.93 -13.74 -13.04
N LYS A 6 19.28 -12.54 -12.56
CA LYS A 6 18.76 -12.01 -11.30
C LYS A 6 17.26 -11.95 -11.48
N THR A 7 16.54 -12.88 -10.85
CA THR A 7 15.09 -12.85 -10.79
C THR A 7 14.71 -11.57 -10.07
N LYS A 8 14.28 -10.59 -10.84
CA LYS A 8 13.98 -9.24 -10.36
C LYS A 8 12.60 -9.30 -9.73
N HIS A 9 12.54 -9.81 -8.50
CA HIS A 9 11.32 -9.79 -7.70
C HIS A 9 10.86 -8.35 -7.58
N ASN A 10 9.74 -8.00 -8.22
CA ASN A 10 9.26 -6.62 -8.24
C ASN A 10 7.79 -6.60 -7.87
N MET A 11 7.45 -5.76 -6.90
CA MET A 11 6.08 -5.30 -6.73
C MET A 11 6.01 -3.85 -7.18
N SER A 12 5.03 -3.52 -8.01
CA SER A 12 4.69 -2.13 -8.33
C SER A 12 3.40 -1.73 -7.64
N PHE A 13 3.31 -0.48 -7.21
CA PHE A 13 2.15 0.10 -6.57
C PHE A 13 1.75 1.35 -7.35
N ASN A 14 0.46 1.42 -7.67
CA ASN A 14 -0.21 2.63 -8.09
C ASN A 14 -1.59 2.62 -7.43
N LEU A 15 -1.63 2.93 -6.14
CA LEU A 15 -2.83 2.90 -5.32
C LEU A 15 -3.15 4.29 -4.78
N SER A 16 -4.41 4.69 -4.91
CA SER A 16 -4.96 5.87 -4.25
C SER A 16 -6.06 5.45 -3.28
N ILE A 17 -6.10 6.13 -2.13
CA ILE A 17 -6.98 5.82 -1.01
C ILE A 17 -7.60 7.12 -0.56
N SER A 18 -8.93 7.19 -0.51
CA SER A 18 -9.64 8.34 0.06
C SER A 18 -10.48 7.86 1.25
N PHE A 19 -10.56 8.67 2.30
CA PHE A 19 -11.33 8.37 3.51
C PHE A 19 -11.78 9.67 4.17
N LYS A 20 -12.80 9.59 5.03
CA LYS A 20 -13.24 10.77 5.80
C LYS A 20 -12.10 11.23 6.72
N GLY A 21 -11.96 12.56 6.84
CA GLY A 21 -10.95 13.24 7.63
C GLY A 21 -10.61 12.49 8.92
N THR A 22 -9.43 11.91 9.00
CA THR A 22 -8.91 11.22 10.19
C THR A 22 -7.89 12.11 10.86
N GLU A 23 -8.16 12.47 12.11
CA GLU A 23 -7.24 13.26 12.93
C GLU A 23 -5.93 12.48 13.16
N ILE A 24 -4.80 13.16 12.92
CA ILE A 24 -3.49 12.62 13.23
C ILE A 24 -2.80 13.48 14.27
N LYS A 25 -2.49 12.84 15.39
CA LYS A 25 -1.71 13.44 16.48
C LYS A 25 -0.23 13.37 16.14
N GLY A 26 0.36 14.52 15.85
CA GLY A 26 1.80 14.68 15.59
C GLY A 26 2.19 14.69 14.11
N VAL A 27 3.49 14.92 13.87
CA VAL A 27 4.05 15.21 12.52
C VAL A 27 4.29 13.93 11.70
N THR A 28 4.25 12.74 12.30
CA THR A 28 4.65 11.49 11.64
C THR A 28 3.59 10.40 11.75
N ILE A 29 3.24 9.84 10.60
CA ILE A 29 2.25 8.77 10.49
C ILE A 29 2.93 7.43 10.77
N ASN A 30 2.45 6.74 11.81
CA ASN A 30 2.85 5.36 12.06
C ASN A 30 2.13 4.42 11.07
N LEU A 31 2.72 4.24 9.89
CA LEU A 31 2.14 3.47 8.79
C LEU A 31 1.71 2.05 9.19
N LYS A 32 2.49 1.39 10.04
CA LYS A 32 2.18 0.06 10.56
C LYS A 32 0.83 0.05 11.29
N LYS A 33 0.63 0.99 12.22
CA LYS A 33 -0.63 1.11 12.97
C LYS A 33 -1.76 1.60 12.08
N PHE A 34 -1.47 2.55 11.19
CA PHE A 34 -2.45 3.19 10.33
C PHE A 34 -3.08 2.19 9.35
N LEU A 35 -2.26 1.46 8.58
CA LEU A 35 -2.72 0.48 7.60
C LEU A 35 -2.81 -0.96 8.12
N TYR A 36 -2.69 -1.21 9.43
CA TYR A 36 -2.70 -2.57 10.00
C TYR A 36 -1.63 -3.51 9.41
N LEU A 37 -0.45 -2.98 9.10
CA LEU A 37 0.65 -3.75 8.49
C LEU A 37 1.55 -4.41 9.54
N ASN A 38 2.41 -5.33 9.09
CA ASN A 38 3.53 -5.80 9.91
C ASN A 38 4.77 -4.93 9.66
N ASN A 39 5.80 -5.08 10.52
CA ASN A 39 7.03 -4.27 10.45
C ASN A 39 7.70 -4.35 9.08
N LYS A 40 7.79 -5.56 8.50
CA LYS A 40 8.44 -5.80 7.22
C LYS A 40 7.74 -5.01 6.10
N ILE A 41 6.45 -5.23 5.90
CA ILE A 41 5.68 -4.55 4.84
C ILE A 41 5.73 -3.03 5.06
N SER A 42 5.55 -2.56 6.30
CA SER A 42 5.59 -1.13 6.57
C SER A 42 6.94 -0.50 6.25
N ALA A 43 8.05 -1.20 6.48
CA ALA A 43 9.39 -0.68 6.19
C ALA A 43 9.64 -0.57 4.68
N GLU A 44 9.22 -1.57 3.90
CA GLU A 44 9.42 -1.61 2.44
C GLU A 44 8.66 -0.50 1.71
N ILE A 45 7.41 -0.22 2.12
CA ILE A 45 6.54 0.72 1.39
C ILE A 45 6.51 2.13 1.99
N LYS A 46 7.16 2.38 3.14
CA LYS A 46 7.08 3.68 3.84
C LYS A 46 7.43 4.85 2.92
N ASN A 47 8.49 4.69 2.13
CA ASN A 47 8.99 5.75 1.24
C ASN A 47 8.17 5.90 -0.05
N LEU A 48 7.21 4.98 -0.30
CA LEU A 48 6.27 5.05 -1.42
C LEU A 48 4.95 5.75 -1.03
N CYS A 49 4.79 6.08 0.26
CA CYS A 49 3.56 6.63 0.80
C CYS A 49 3.56 8.16 0.73
N GLN A 50 2.51 8.71 0.14
CA GLN A 50 2.21 10.14 0.14
C GLN A 50 0.86 10.35 0.83
N TYR A 51 0.68 11.46 1.52
CA TYR A 51 -0.50 11.72 2.34
C TYR A 51 -1.14 13.04 1.92
N GLU A 52 -2.46 13.02 1.79
CA GLU A 52 -3.27 14.20 1.54
C GLU A 52 -3.84 14.67 2.87
N SER A 53 -3.51 15.90 3.25
CA SER A 53 -3.82 16.46 4.55
C SER A 53 -4.26 17.91 4.45
N TYR A 54 -5.13 18.33 5.35
CA TYR A 54 -5.49 19.74 5.53
C TYR A 54 -5.55 20.09 7.02
N VAL A 55 -5.47 21.38 7.34
CA VAL A 55 -5.53 21.89 8.71
C VAL A 55 -6.94 22.41 8.99
N ASN A 56 -7.50 22.04 10.13
CA ASN A 56 -8.80 22.52 10.60
C ASN A 56 -8.69 22.90 12.08
N PHE A 57 -8.93 24.17 12.43
CA PHE A 57 -8.89 24.68 13.82
C PHE A 57 -7.69 24.15 14.66
N ALA A 58 -6.49 24.18 14.09
CA ALA A 58 -5.21 23.68 14.65
C ALA A 58 -4.97 22.15 14.62
N GLU A 59 -5.92 21.35 14.17
CA GLU A 59 -5.76 19.91 13.95
C GLU A 59 -5.35 19.60 12.50
N THR A 60 -4.47 18.62 12.31
CA THR A 60 -4.15 18.09 10.97
C THR A 60 -5.04 16.88 10.69
N LEU A 61 -5.86 16.97 9.66
CA LEU A 61 -6.76 15.91 9.21
C LEU A 61 -6.21 15.29 7.93
N LEU A 62 -6.07 13.96 7.90
CA LEU A 62 -5.84 13.24 6.66
C LEU A 62 -7.15 12.89 5.99
N ASN A 63 -7.27 13.14 4.70
CA ASN A 63 -8.41 12.71 3.88
C ASN A 63 -8.01 11.74 2.75
N GLY A 64 -6.71 11.53 2.54
CA GLY A 64 -6.25 10.61 1.52
C GLY A 64 -4.82 10.13 1.71
N MET A 65 -4.48 9.10 0.95
CA MET A 65 -3.15 8.50 0.89
C MET A 65 -2.91 7.89 -0.48
N GLN A 66 -1.68 7.99 -0.97
CA GLN A 66 -1.23 7.30 -2.18
C GLN A 66 -0.06 6.37 -1.85
N ILE A 67 -0.02 5.19 -2.48
CA ILE A 67 1.12 4.28 -2.45
C ILE A 67 1.58 4.11 -3.90
N LYS A 68 2.70 4.75 -4.26
CA LYS A 68 3.20 4.80 -5.64
C LYS A 68 4.68 4.48 -5.71
N GLY A 69 5.03 3.57 -6.62
CA GLY A 69 6.41 3.21 -6.92
C GLY A 69 6.65 1.72 -6.97
N GLN A 70 7.90 1.31 -6.78
CA GLN A 70 8.31 -0.09 -6.90
C GLN A 70 9.23 -0.48 -5.75
N ILE A 71 9.13 -1.73 -5.33
CA ILE A 71 10.10 -2.36 -4.43
C ILE A 71 10.68 -3.62 -5.09
N GLN A 72 11.94 -3.92 -4.78
CA GLN A 72 12.63 -5.11 -5.26
C GLN A 72 12.53 -6.29 -4.28
N THR A 73 11.59 -6.20 -3.35
CA THR A 73 11.37 -7.15 -2.27
C THR A 73 9.95 -7.65 -2.36
N VAL A 74 9.79 -8.97 -2.28
CA VAL A 74 8.46 -9.57 -2.17
C VAL A 74 8.05 -9.63 -0.70
N PHE A 75 6.83 -9.19 -0.43
CA PHE A 75 6.14 -9.47 0.82
C PHE A 75 4.89 -10.29 0.61
N ASN A 76 4.32 -10.79 1.71
CA ASN A 76 3.10 -11.57 1.70
C ASN A 76 1.91 -10.69 1.24
N TYR A 77 1.59 -10.74 -0.06
CA TYR A 77 0.51 -9.97 -0.67
C TYR A 77 -0.86 -10.32 -0.07
N LYS A 78 -1.09 -11.57 0.36
CA LYS A 78 -2.35 -11.97 1.03
C LYS A 78 -2.54 -11.19 2.34
N ARG A 79 -1.46 -11.07 3.12
CA ARG A 79 -1.45 -10.30 4.36
C ARG A 79 -1.63 -8.82 4.10
N PHE A 80 -0.98 -8.28 3.06
CA PHE A 80 -1.17 -6.89 2.64
C PHE A 80 -2.64 -6.62 2.27
N ILE A 81 -3.24 -7.43 1.40
CA ILE A 81 -4.65 -7.31 1.00
C ILE A 81 -5.58 -7.39 2.21
N SER A 82 -5.33 -8.32 3.15
CA SER A 82 -6.11 -8.42 4.38
C SER A 82 -6.04 -7.14 5.21
N SER A 83 -4.86 -6.53 5.33
CA SER A 83 -4.66 -5.24 5.98
C SER A 83 -5.41 -4.10 5.27
N LEU A 84 -5.36 -4.04 3.93
CA LEU A 84 -6.11 -3.03 3.15
C LEU A 84 -7.63 -3.17 3.35
N LYS A 85 -8.15 -4.40 3.31
CA LYS A 85 -9.58 -4.67 3.57
C LYS A 85 -9.99 -4.27 4.99
N LYS A 86 -9.13 -4.53 5.97
CA LYS A 86 -9.37 -4.10 7.36
C LYS A 86 -9.41 -2.59 7.49
N PHE A 87 -8.49 -1.88 6.81
CA PHE A 87 -8.50 -0.42 6.75
C PHE A 87 -9.79 0.09 6.11
N GLN A 88 -10.19 -0.49 4.98
CA GLN A 88 -11.43 -0.15 4.28
C GLN A 88 -12.68 -0.28 5.15
N LEU A 89 -12.79 -1.37 5.91
CA LEU A 89 -13.92 -1.57 6.81
C LEU A 89 -13.95 -0.56 7.95
N LYS A 90 -12.78 -0.16 8.49
CA LYS A 90 -12.72 0.75 9.63
C LYS A 90 -12.95 2.21 9.24
N TYR A 91 -12.37 2.65 8.12
CA TYR A 91 -12.33 4.06 7.72
C TYR A 91 -13.31 4.38 6.60
N GLU A 92 -14.16 3.41 6.19
CA GLU A 92 -15.08 3.53 5.05
C GLU A 92 -14.36 4.04 3.78
N SER A 93 -13.10 3.64 3.61
CA SER A 93 -12.23 4.23 2.59
C SER A 93 -12.57 3.71 1.19
N THR A 94 -12.46 4.56 0.18
CA THR A 94 -12.46 4.17 -1.23
C THR A 94 -11.04 3.94 -1.72
N TRP A 95 -10.88 3.00 -2.66
CA TRP A 95 -9.59 2.61 -3.22
C TRP A 95 -9.66 2.62 -4.74
N GLU A 96 -8.62 3.15 -5.37
CA GLU A 96 -8.44 3.14 -6.82
C GLU A 96 -7.04 2.66 -7.20
N GLY A 97 -6.92 2.17 -8.44
CA GLY A 97 -5.66 1.70 -9.01
C GLY A 97 -5.38 0.22 -8.74
N ASN A 98 -4.10 -0.14 -8.68
CA ASN A 98 -3.66 -1.52 -8.56
C ASN A 98 -2.27 -1.65 -7.94
N PHE A 99 -1.92 -2.87 -7.55
CA PHE A 99 -0.53 -3.25 -7.33
C PHE A 99 -0.24 -4.60 -8.00
N THR A 100 1.02 -4.84 -8.29
CA THR A 100 1.46 -6.05 -8.98
C THR A 100 2.39 -6.89 -8.12
N TYR A 101 2.48 -8.16 -8.50
CA TYR A 101 3.50 -9.09 -8.06
C TYR A 101 4.15 -9.68 -9.32
N ASN A 102 5.47 -9.62 -9.41
CA ASN A 102 6.21 -10.20 -10.51
C ASN A 102 7.46 -10.93 -9.98
N ASP A 103 7.57 -12.21 -10.29
CA ASP A 103 8.81 -12.97 -10.22
C ASP A 103 9.03 -13.82 -11.49
N SER A 104 10.03 -14.69 -11.49
CA SER A 104 10.36 -15.52 -12.67
C SER A 104 9.30 -16.57 -13.05
N ILE A 105 8.31 -16.82 -12.20
CA ILE A 105 7.29 -17.85 -12.32
C ILE A 105 5.91 -17.20 -12.46
N ASP A 106 5.63 -16.24 -11.58
CA ASP A 106 4.31 -15.76 -11.26
C ASP A 106 4.20 -14.25 -11.52
N HIS A 107 3.16 -13.88 -12.26
CA HIS A 107 2.84 -12.49 -12.60
C HIS A 107 1.37 -12.22 -12.28
N PHE A 108 1.12 -11.38 -11.28
CA PHE A 108 -0.23 -11.07 -10.82
C PHE A 108 -0.47 -9.57 -10.73
N ILE A 109 -1.71 -9.18 -11.01
CA ILE A 109 -2.24 -7.84 -10.71
C ILE A 109 -3.40 -7.95 -9.73
N PHE A 110 -3.45 -7.01 -8.80
CA PHE A 110 -4.51 -6.89 -7.80
C PHE A 110 -5.14 -5.49 -7.95
N LYS A 111 -6.35 -5.45 -8.49
CA LYS A 111 -7.06 -4.19 -8.74
C LYS A 111 -7.96 -3.82 -7.58
N ALA A 112 -7.92 -2.54 -7.19
CA ALA A 112 -8.88 -1.97 -6.27
C ALA A 112 -10.32 -2.06 -6.84
N PRO A 113 -11.37 -2.07 -6.00
CA PRO A 113 -11.32 -2.13 -4.53
C PRO A 113 -11.28 -3.56 -3.98
N LYS A 114 -11.52 -4.58 -4.81
CA LYS A 114 -11.68 -5.97 -4.34
C LYS A 114 -10.35 -6.70 -4.13
N PHE A 115 -9.30 -6.26 -4.83
CA PHE A 115 -7.97 -6.87 -4.86
C PHE A 115 -8.03 -8.37 -5.14
N LYS A 116 -8.85 -8.77 -6.13
CA LYS A 116 -8.86 -10.15 -6.61
C LYS A 116 -7.58 -10.40 -7.40
N LYS A 117 -7.04 -11.61 -7.25
CA LYS A 117 -5.88 -12.08 -8.01
C LYS A 117 -6.28 -12.22 -9.47
N GLU A 118 -5.64 -11.46 -10.35
CA GLU A 118 -5.73 -11.60 -11.80
C GLU A 118 -4.33 -11.96 -12.31
N VAL A 119 -4.26 -12.92 -13.25
CA VAL A 119 -2.99 -13.24 -13.93
C VAL A 119 -2.74 -12.15 -14.96
N LEU A 120 -1.51 -11.63 -14.98
CA LEU A 120 -1.05 -10.67 -16.00
C LEU A 120 -0.76 -11.36 -17.32
#